data_AF-A0A1V4EJW1-F1
#
_entry.id   AF-A0A1V4EJW1-F1
#
_cell.length_a   1.000
_cell.length_b   1.000
_cell.length_c   1.000
_cell.angle_alpha   90.00
_cell.angle_beta   90.00
_cell.angle_gamma   90.00
#
_symmetry.space_group_name_H-M   'P 1'
#
loop_
_entity.id
_entity.type
_entity.pdbx_description
1 polymer ?
#
loop_
_entity_poly.entity_id
_entity_poly.type
_entity_poly.pdbx_seq_one_letter_code
_entity_poly.pdbx_strand_id
1 'polypeptide(L)'
;MAVLVSIAVAAALLLTRGGDTAATWNTYPGSTAAPFTMSYPSAWGEARTNADQWMIASPAVDEFNALFAVPGNTDWSKVNPIITGQPDRATGVFAQVSNTLSTSDSPMELQESLGPALPGVTTYYGVPTPTTVGARPAFRIDGVLSDPQQAGRLDFSAYVVRQGDAGTSVLVTFFCPAGRCDRSLIDHMVNTITFTS
;
A
#
# COMPACT_ATOMS: atom_id res chain seq x y z
N MET A 1 35.77 34.42 41.09
CA MET A 1 34.54 34.63 40.30
C MET A 1 34.68 33.85 39.01
N ALA A 2 33.94 32.76 38.86
CA ALA A 2 34.04 31.85 37.72
C ALA A 2 33.04 32.29 36.63
N VAL A 3 33.53 32.42 35.40
CA VAL A 3 32.73 32.80 34.22
C VAL A 3 31.94 31.57 33.77
N LEU A 4 30.61 31.64 33.88
CA LEU A 4 29.69 30.64 33.34
C LEU A 4 29.63 30.81 31.82
N VAL A 5 30.16 29.82 31.09
CA VAL A 5 30.05 29.75 29.63
C VAL A 5 28.74 29.04 29.28
N SER A 6 27.76 29.79 28.79
CA SER A 6 26.48 29.28 28.29
C SER A 6 26.70 28.53 26.97
N ILE A 7 26.53 27.21 26.95
CA ILE A 7 26.53 26.43 25.71
C ILE A 7 25.08 26.31 25.23
N ALA A 8 24.69 27.20 24.31
CA ALA A 8 23.48 27.03 23.53
C ALA A 8 23.73 25.98 22.44
N VAL A 9 23.32 24.73 22.67
CA VAL A 9 23.32 23.71 21.61
C VAL A 9 22.04 23.88 20.80
N ALA A 10 22.10 24.75 19.79
CA ALA A 10 21.14 24.73 18.70
C ALA A 10 21.47 23.52 17.82
N ALA A 11 20.81 22.39 18.06
CA ALA A 11 20.87 21.25 17.16
C ALA A 11 20.05 21.58 15.91
N ALA A 12 20.71 22.20 14.93
CA ALA A 12 20.22 22.37 13.58
C ALA A 12 20.00 20.98 12.94
N LEU A 13 18.75 20.51 12.94
CA LEU A 13 18.29 19.37 12.15
C LEU A 13 18.19 19.82 10.69
N LEU A 14 19.32 19.87 9.96
CA LEU A 14 19.30 20.00 8.51
C LEU A 14 20.40 19.16 7.84
N LEU A 15 19.90 18.11 7.16
CA LEU A 15 20.33 17.64 5.84
C LEU A 15 21.55 16.72 5.75
N THR A 16 21.28 15.41 5.66
CA THR A 16 21.96 14.52 4.71
C THR A 16 21.01 13.48 4.08
N ARG A 17 20.46 13.86 2.92
CA ARG A 17 20.27 13.10 1.66
C ARG A 17 19.94 11.59 1.68
N GLY A 18 18.73 11.30 1.20
CA GLY A 18 18.33 10.14 0.38
C GLY A 18 16.97 10.49 -0.23
N GLY A 19 16.85 10.52 -1.56
CA GLY A 19 15.86 11.30 -2.30
C GLY A 19 14.39 11.04 -1.96
N ASP A 20 13.63 12.11 -1.67
CA ASP A 20 12.16 12.19 -1.88
C ASP A 20 11.53 13.52 -1.42
N THR A 21 12.30 14.48 -0.91
CA THR A 21 11.77 15.81 -0.50
C THR A 21 11.47 16.76 -1.67
N ALA A 22 11.66 16.33 -2.92
CA ALA A 22 11.37 17.14 -4.12
C ALA A 22 10.15 16.64 -4.92
N ALA A 23 9.59 15.47 -4.57
CA ALA A 23 8.36 15.00 -5.21
C ALA A 23 7.18 15.86 -4.74
N THR A 24 6.36 16.34 -5.68
CA THR A 24 5.04 16.89 -5.35
C THR A 24 4.12 15.73 -4.97
N TRP A 25 3.39 15.87 -3.87
CA TRP A 25 2.51 14.83 -3.32
C TRP A 25 1.04 15.26 -3.45
N ASN A 26 0.21 14.34 -3.91
CA ASN A 26 -1.24 14.47 -3.81
C ASN A 26 -1.70 13.89 -2.46
N THR A 27 -2.84 14.35 -1.96
CA THR A 27 -3.50 13.77 -0.78
C THR A 27 -4.80 13.14 -1.20
N TYR A 28 -4.94 11.84 -0.93
CA TYR A 28 -6.23 11.16 -1.02
C TYR A 28 -7.09 11.61 0.16
N PRO A 29 -8.30 12.15 -0.06
CA PRO A 29 -9.10 12.74 1.01
C PRO A 29 -9.81 11.72 1.90
N GLY A 30 -9.75 10.43 1.57
CA GLY A 30 -10.55 9.39 2.21
C GLY A 30 -11.92 9.19 1.54
N SER A 31 -12.49 8.01 1.75
CA SER A 31 -13.87 7.66 1.34
C SER A 31 -14.39 6.51 2.19
N THR A 32 -15.63 6.08 1.96
CA THR A 32 -16.15 4.83 2.55
C THR A 32 -15.31 3.62 2.15
N ALA A 33 -14.84 3.59 0.90
CA ALA A 33 -14.02 2.49 0.36
C ALA A 33 -12.63 2.39 0.99
N ALA A 34 -12.07 3.54 1.37
CA ALA A 34 -10.77 3.67 2.02
C ALA A 34 -10.86 4.78 3.07
N PRO A 35 -11.26 4.45 4.32
CA PRO A 35 -11.59 5.41 5.39
C PRO A 35 -10.33 5.97 6.07
N PHE A 36 -9.41 6.45 5.25
CA PHE A 36 -8.17 7.07 5.66
C PHE A 36 -7.70 8.08 4.62
N THR A 37 -7.00 9.11 5.06
CA THR A 37 -6.22 9.98 4.18
C THR A 37 -4.84 9.39 3.95
N MET A 38 -4.24 9.63 2.80
CA MET A 38 -2.88 9.17 2.48
C MET A 38 -2.25 10.08 1.42
N SER A 39 -0.96 10.38 1.57
CA SER A 39 -0.17 11.03 0.52
C SER A 39 0.32 10.03 -0.52
N TYR A 40 0.32 10.40 -1.79
CA TYR A 40 0.85 9.60 -2.89
C TYR A 40 1.52 10.49 -3.95
N PRO A 41 2.46 9.97 -4.76
CA PRO A 41 3.17 10.78 -5.74
C PRO A 41 2.21 11.43 -6.74
N SER A 42 2.30 12.75 -6.92
CA SER A 42 1.44 13.47 -7.87
C SER A 42 1.63 13.05 -9.33
N ALA A 43 2.81 12.52 -9.66
CA ALA A 43 3.11 11.94 -10.97
C ALA A 43 2.24 10.71 -11.30
N TRP A 44 1.58 10.10 -10.30
CA TRP A 44 0.63 9.01 -10.53
C TRP A 44 -0.73 9.50 -11.02
N GLY A 45 -0.96 10.81 -11.12
CA GLY A 45 -2.24 11.39 -11.49
C GLY A 45 -3.21 11.42 -10.31
N GLU A 46 -4.51 11.31 -10.59
CA GLU A 46 -5.55 11.28 -9.55
C GLU A 46 -5.85 9.86 -9.10
N ALA A 47 -5.93 9.65 -7.78
CA ALA A 47 -6.47 8.43 -7.21
C ALA A 47 -7.95 8.27 -7.60
N ARG A 48 -8.35 7.06 -7.97
CA ARG A 48 -9.74 6.71 -8.27
C ARG A 48 -10.38 6.01 -7.09
N THR A 49 -11.64 6.34 -6.84
CA THR A 49 -12.52 5.59 -5.93
C THR A 49 -13.67 5.00 -6.75
N ASN A 50 -14.03 3.73 -6.53
CA ASN A 50 -15.19 3.11 -7.15
C ASN A 50 -16.27 2.90 -6.10
N ALA A 51 -17.25 3.82 -6.09
CA ALA A 51 -18.32 3.87 -5.10
C ALA A 51 -17.77 3.70 -3.68
N ASP A 52 -18.36 2.83 -2.88
CA ASP A 52 -17.96 2.53 -1.51
C ASP A 52 -17.09 1.26 -1.40
N GLN A 53 -16.54 0.76 -2.51
CA GLN A 53 -15.93 -0.57 -2.55
C GLN A 53 -14.40 -0.55 -2.49
N TRP A 54 -13.73 0.23 -3.34
CA TRP A 54 -12.27 0.33 -3.31
C TRP A 54 -11.72 1.66 -3.83
N MET A 55 -10.45 1.90 -3.48
CA MET A 55 -9.60 2.98 -3.94
C MET A 55 -8.39 2.41 -4.70
N ILE A 56 -7.90 3.15 -5.69
CA ILE A 56 -6.63 2.86 -6.35
C ILE A 56 -5.89 4.14 -6.79
N ALA A 57 -4.58 4.15 -6.63
CA ALA A 57 -3.70 5.17 -7.22
C ALA A 57 -2.50 4.50 -7.90
N SER A 58 -2.25 4.83 -9.16
CA SER A 58 -1.18 4.26 -9.99
C SER A 58 -0.96 5.12 -11.25
N PRO A 59 0.26 5.21 -11.81
CA PRO A 59 0.48 5.79 -13.14
C PRO A 59 -0.31 5.12 -14.28
N ALA A 60 -0.82 3.91 -14.06
CA ALA A 60 -1.67 3.15 -14.99
C ALA A 60 -3.01 2.80 -14.30
N VAL A 61 -3.67 3.83 -13.76
CA VAL A 61 -4.85 3.67 -12.91
C VAL A 61 -5.98 2.89 -13.57
N ASP A 62 -6.22 3.06 -14.88
CA ASP A 62 -7.32 2.36 -15.58
C ASP A 62 -7.07 0.86 -15.68
N GLU A 63 -5.84 0.47 -16.03
CA GLU A 63 -5.41 -0.91 -16.19
C GLU A 63 -5.41 -1.65 -14.85
N PHE A 64 -4.82 -1.05 -13.81
CA PHE A 64 -4.80 -1.66 -12.49
C PHE A 64 -6.17 -1.61 -11.81
N ASN A 65 -7.01 -0.60 -12.07
CA ASN A 65 -8.38 -0.59 -11.57
C ASN A 65 -9.15 -1.80 -12.10
N ALA A 66 -9.01 -2.11 -13.40
CA ALA A 66 -9.64 -3.29 -13.99
C ALA A 66 -9.11 -4.60 -13.38
N LEU A 67 -7.82 -4.67 -13.06
CA LEU A 67 -7.22 -5.84 -12.42
C LEU A 67 -7.78 -6.06 -11.01
N PHE A 68 -7.83 -5.04 -10.17
CA PHE A 68 -8.23 -5.21 -8.76
C PHE A 68 -9.75 -5.17 -8.53
N ALA A 69 -10.55 -4.70 -9.50
CA ALA A 69 -12.00 -4.58 -9.35
C ALA A 69 -12.75 -5.91 -9.22
N VAL A 70 -12.17 -7.04 -9.64
CA VAL A 70 -12.85 -8.35 -9.67
C VAL A 70 -12.03 -9.40 -8.93
N PRO A 71 -12.10 -9.48 -7.59
CA PRO A 71 -11.33 -10.46 -6.82
C PRO A 71 -11.58 -11.90 -7.33
N GLY A 72 -10.51 -12.70 -7.45
CA GLY A 72 -10.58 -14.11 -7.83
C GLY A 72 -10.81 -14.44 -9.32
N ASN A 73 -11.17 -13.46 -10.18
CA ASN A 73 -11.27 -13.65 -11.63
C ASN A 73 -10.87 -12.38 -12.39
N THR A 74 -9.56 -12.17 -12.49
CA THR A 74 -8.99 -10.92 -12.95
C THR A 74 -8.39 -11.04 -14.33
N ASP A 75 -8.78 -10.14 -15.24
CA ASP A 75 -8.19 -10.04 -16.58
C ASP A 75 -6.85 -9.31 -16.52
N TRP A 76 -5.76 -10.06 -16.62
CA TRP A 76 -4.39 -9.55 -16.64
C TRP A 76 -3.97 -8.99 -18.01
N SER A 77 -4.78 -9.15 -19.06
CA SER A 77 -4.41 -8.79 -20.44
C SER A 77 -4.07 -7.31 -20.61
N LYS A 78 -4.68 -6.43 -19.81
CA LYS A 78 -4.40 -4.98 -19.81
C LYS A 78 -3.15 -4.61 -19.02
N VAL A 79 -2.80 -5.39 -18.00
CA VAL A 79 -1.68 -5.10 -17.10
C VAL A 79 -0.37 -5.72 -17.60
N ASN A 80 -0.40 -6.89 -18.23
CA ASN A 80 0.80 -7.56 -18.75
C ASN A 80 1.64 -6.68 -19.71
N PRO A 81 1.04 -5.92 -20.65
CA PRO A 81 1.77 -4.98 -21.48
C PRO A 81 2.43 -3.85 -20.68
N ILE A 82 1.82 -3.42 -19.56
CA ILE A 82 2.40 -2.40 -18.69
C ILE A 82 3.59 -2.97 -17.92
N ILE A 83 3.45 -4.16 -17.33
CA ILE A 83 4.54 -4.83 -16.59
C ILE A 83 5.77 -5.03 -17.50
N THR A 84 5.57 -5.44 -18.75
CA THR A 84 6.67 -5.78 -19.67
C THR A 84 7.21 -4.59 -20.45
N GLY A 85 6.33 -3.71 -20.96
CA GLY A 85 6.71 -2.59 -21.83
C GLY A 85 6.92 -1.27 -21.10
N GLN A 86 6.30 -1.07 -19.94
CA GLN A 86 6.32 0.18 -19.18
C GLN A 86 6.42 -0.09 -17.66
N PRO A 87 7.44 -0.83 -17.19
CA PRO A 87 7.50 -1.32 -15.81
C PRO A 87 7.46 -0.19 -14.77
N ASP A 88 7.93 1.01 -15.09
CA ASP A 88 7.91 2.15 -14.16
C ASP A 88 6.48 2.67 -13.90
N ARG A 89 5.52 2.32 -14.76
CA ARG A 89 4.09 2.58 -14.55
C ARG A 89 3.36 1.43 -13.84
N ALA A 90 3.99 0.27 -13.71
CA ALA A 90 3.42 -0.92 -13.09
C ALA A 90 3.54 -0.92 -11.55
N THR A 91 3.32 0.23 -10.93
CA THR A 91 3.39 0.45 -9.49
C THR A 91 2.13 1.15 -9.01
N GLY A 92 1.76 0.96 -7.75
CA GLY A 92 0.62 1.66 -7.19
C GLY A 92 0.20 1.14 -5.83
N VAL A 93 -0.93 1.66 -5.39
CA VAL A 93 -1.60 1.28 -4.15
C VAL A 93 -3.08 1.05 -4.45
N PHE A 94 -3.61 -0.04 -3.92
CA PHE A 94 -5.02 -0.39 -3.92
C PHE A 94 -5.47 -0.50 -2.46
N ALA A 95 -6.69 -0.06 -2.14
CA ALA A 95 -7.25 -0.33 -0.82
C ALA A 95 -8.75 -0.58 -0.86
N GLN A 96 -9.21 -1.36 0.12
CA GLN A 96 -10.62 -1.66 0.32
C GLN A 96 -10.91 -1.92 1.79
N VAL A 97 -12.15 -1.68 2.20
CA VAL A 97 -12.69 -2.23 3.46
C VAL A 97 -13.09 -3.67 3.21
N SER A 98 -12.75 -4.56 4.14
CA SER A 98 -13.14 -5.96 4.13
C SER A 98 -13.72 -6.39 5.47
N ASN A 99 -14.81 -7.14 5.41
CA ASN A 99 -15.41 -7.86 6.53
C ASN A 99 -15.11 -9.37 6.50
N THR A 100 -14.34 -9.84 5.51
CA THR A 100 -13.99 -11.26 5.33
C THR A 100 -12.54 -11.56 5.68
N LEU A 101 -11.68 -10.53 5.76
CA LEU A 101 -10.31 -10.69 6.20
C LEU A 101 -10.27 -11.07 7.67
N SER A 102 -9.50 -12.12 7.98
CA SER A 102 -9.27 -12.52 9.36
C SER A 102 -8.54 -11.39 10.08
N THR A 103 -9.00 -11.05 11.27
CA THR A 103 -8.23 -10.25 12.23
C THR A 103 -7.57 -11.12 13.28
N SER A 104 -7.55 -12.44 13.15
CA SER A 104 -6.90 -13.31 14.12
C SER A 104 -5.40 -13.05 14.18
N ASP A 105 -4.78 -13.38 15.31
CA ASP A 105 -3.32 -13.35 15.43
C ASP A 105 -2.66 -14.58 14.75
N SER A 106 -3.46 -15.48 14.16
CA SER A 106 -2.97 -16.65 13.41
C SER A 106 -2.45 -16.20 12.04
N PRO A 107 -1.14 -16.29 11.78
CA PRO A 107 -0.59 -15.81 10.53
C PRO A 107 -1.08 -16.61 9.31
N MET A 108 -1.39 -17.89 9.51
CA MET A 108 -1.91 -18.79 8.47
C MET A 108 -3.33 -18.43 8.07
N GLU A 109 -4.24 -18.24 9.05
CA GLU A 109 -5.63 -17.84 8.78
C GLU A 109 -5.69 -16.47 8.09
N LEU A 110 -4.79 -15.55 8.47
CA LEU A 110 -4.68 -14.25 7.83
C LEU A 110 -4.31 -14.38 6.35
N GLN A 111 -3.27 -15.17 6.03
CA GLN A 111 -2.84 -15.43 4.65
C GLN A 111 -3.92 -16.16 3.83
N GLU A 112 -4.61 -17.14 4.42
CA GLU A 112 -5.71 -17.85 3.76
C GLU A 112 -6.87 -16.90 3.44
N SER A 113 -7.21 -15.99 4.35
CA SER A 113 -8.27 -14.99 4.12
C SER A 113 -7.91 -13.93 3.08
N LEU A 114 -6.61 -13.63 2.92
CA LEU A 114 -6.11 -12.60 2.00
C LEU A 114 -6.13 -13.05 0.54
N GLY A 115 -5.94 -14.34 0.27
CA GLY A 115 -5.83 -14.88 -1.09
C GLY A 115 -7.02 -14.51 -1.98
N PRO A 116 -8.26 -14.73 -1.53
CA PRO A 116 -9.46 -14.34 -2.28
C PRO A 116 -9.63 -12.83 -2.50
N ALA A 117 -8.98 -11.98 -1.70
CA ALA A 117 -9.07 -10.52 -1.80
C ALA A 117 -8.06 -9.91 -2.79
N LEU A 118 -7.16 -10.72 -3.34
CA LEU A 118 -6.09 -10.30 -4.25
C LEU A 118 -6.30 -10.86 -5.67
N PRO A 119 -5.76 -10.18 -6.70
CA PRO A 119 -5.89 -10.62 -8.08
C PRO A 119 -4.94 -11.79 -8.39
N GLY A 120 -5.39 -12.73 -9.22
CA GLY A 120 -4.57 -13.85 -9.70
C GLY A 120 -4.14 -14.86 -8.64
N VAL A 121 -3.00 -15.51 -8.88
CA VAL A 121 -2.40 -16.48 -7.95
C VAL A 121 -1.49 -15.76 -6.96
N THR A 122 -1.77 -15.92 -5.67
CA THR A 122 -1.01 -15.26 -4.60
C THR A 122 -0.02 -16.22 -3.97
N THR A 123 1.25 -15.81 -3.89
CA THR A 123 2.29 -16.49 -3.11
C THR A 123 2.83 -15.56 -2.05
N TYR A 124 2.93 -16.03 -0.80
CA TYR A 124 3.42 -15.21 0.31
C TYR A 124 4.89 -15.45 0.60
N TYR A 125 5.56 -14.39 1.07
CA TYR A 125 6.92 -14.45 1.57
C TYR A 125 6.91 -14.50 3.09
N GLY A 126 7.29 -15.64 3.67
CA GLY A 126 7.40 -15.79 5.12
C GLY A 126 6.06 -15.66 5.85
N VAL A 127 6.13 -15.23 7.11
CA VAL A 127 4.95 -15.05 7.97
C VAL A 127 4.57 -13.57 8.09
N PRO A 128 3.28 -13.24 8.22
CA PRO A 128 2.81 -11.90 8.56
C PRO A 128 3.58 -11.28 9.73
N THR A 129 3.98 -10.01 9.56
CA THR A 129 4.74 -9.26 10.55
C THR A 129 3.84 -8.21 11.24
N PRO A 130 3.69 -8.24 12.57
CA PRO A 130 2.97 -7.19 13.29
C PRO A 130 3.58 -5.80 13.05
N THR A 131 2.73 -4.80 12.86
CA THR A 131 3.13 -3.42 12.61
C THR A 131 2.04 -2.42 13.04
N THR A 132 2.17 -1.16 12.67
CA THR A 132 1.20 -0.11 12.94
C THR A 132 1.04 0.76 11.70
N VAL A 133 -0.20 1.10 11.36
CA VAL A 133 -0.55 2.01 10.27
C VAL A 133 -1.52 3.05 10.80
N GLY A 134 -1.21 4.34 10.67
CA GLY A 134 -2.06 5.42 11.18
C GLY A 134 -2.46 5.24 12.66
N ALA A 135 -1.49 4.86 13.50
CA ALA A 135 -1.66 4.54 14.92
C ALA A 135 -2.62 3.36 15.25
N ARG A 136 -2.99 2.54 14.24
CA ARG A 136 -3.80 1.33 14.44
C ARG A 136 -2.95 0.06 14.29
N PRO A 137 -3.19 -0.99 15.10
CA PRO A 137 -2.55 -2.28 14.93
C PRO A 137 -2.81 -2.85 13.53
N ALA A 138 -1.76 -3.39 12.91
CA ALA A 138 -1.83 -3.97 11.59
C ALA A 138 -0.87 -5.16 11.45
N PHE A 139 -1.06 -5.93 10.39
CA PHE A 139 -0.07 -6.90 9.92
C PHE A 139 0.41 -6.49 8.53
N ARG A 140 1.73 -6.59 8.31
CA ARG A 140 2.33 -6.53 6.98
C ARG A 140 2.50 -7.95 6.44
N ILE A 141 2.05 -8.18 5.22
CA ILE A 141 2.24 -9.42 4.47
C ILE A 141 2.89 -9.04 3.14
N ASP A 142 4.02 -9.67 2.84
CA ASP A 142 4.74 -9.47 1.58
C ASP A 142 4.56 -10.71 0.68
N GLY A 143 4.57 -10.53 -0.63
CA GLY A 143 4.37 -11.66 -1.55
C GLY A 143 4.39 -11.28 -3.03
N VAL A 144 3.78 -12.15 -3.83
CA VAL A 144 3.67 -12.06 -5.28
C VAL A 144 2.24 -12.30 -5.74
N LEU A 145 1.79 -11.50 -6.69
CA LEU A 145 0.60 -11.70 -7.49
C LEU A 145 1.05 -12.18 -8.88
N SER A 146 0.52 -13.30 -9.36
CA SER A 146 0.87 -13.86 -10.67
C SER A 146 -0.37 -14.08 -11.53
N ASP A 147 -0.23 -13.79 -12.82
CA ASP A 147 -1.21 -14.17 -13.84
C ASP A 147 -1.25 -15.71 -13.95
N PRO A 148 -2.40 -16.37 -13.75
CA PRO A 148 -2.51 -17.82 -13.91
C PRO A 148 -2.33 -18.29 -15.37
N GLN A 149 -2.49 -17.41 -16.35
CA GLN A 149 -2.47 -17.74 -17.78
C GLN A 149 -1.18 -17.31 -18.50
N GLN A 150 -0.44 -16.33 -17.96
CA GLN A 150 0.76 -15.77 -18.60
C GLN A 150 1.86 -15.47 -17.57
N ALA A 151 2.97 -14.88 -18.00
CA ALA A 151 4.12 -14.57 -17.15
C ALA A 151 3.98 -13.25 -16.35
N GLY A 152 2.77 -12.66 -16.30
CA GLY A 152 2.50 -11.43 -15.55
C GLY A 152 2.79 -11.63 -14.06
N ARG A 153 3.61 -10.74 -13.48
CA ARG A 153 4.02 -10.85 -12.08
C ARG A 153 4.21 -9.48 -11.44
N LEU A 154 3.64 -9.31 -10.25
CA LEU A 154 3.86 -8.16 -9.37
C LEU A 154 4.31 -8.64 -8.00
N ASP A 155 5.31 -7.98 -7.41
CA ASP A 155 5.55 -8.10 -5.98
C ASP A 155 4.57 -7.17 -5.24
N PHE A 156 4.17 -7.55 -4.04
CA PHE A 156 3.27 -6.72 -3.22
C PHE A 156 3.70 -6.66 -1.75
N SER A 157 3.31 -5.56 -1.11
CA SER A 157 3.25 -5.39 0.35
C SER A 157 1.83 -5.02 0.75
N ALA A 158 1.15 -5.92 1.45
CA ALA A 158 -0.20 -5.73 1.96
C ALA A 158 -0.18 -5.40 3.45
N TYR A 159 -1.02 -4.45 3.85
CA TYR A 159 -1.26 -4.07 5.23
C TYR A 159 -2.72 -4.35 5.57
N VAL A 160 -2.94 -5.26 6.51
CA VAL A 160 -4.27 -5.53 7.07
C VAL A 160 -4.40 -4.75 8.36
N VAL A 161 -5.14 -3.65 8.31
CA VAL A 161 -5.31 -2.71 9.43
C VAL A 161 -6.65 -2.96 10.11
N ARG A 162 -6.63 -3.26 11.40
CA ARG A 162 -7.86 -3.51 12.17
C ARG A 162 -8.64 -2.21 12.35
N GLN A 163 -9.94 -2.22 12.03
CA GLN A 163 -10.84 -1.11 12.37
C GLN A 163 -11.66 -1.43 13.61
N GLY A 164 -11.19 -0.95 14.76
CA GLY A 164 -11.92 -1.02 16.03
C GLY A 164 -12.39 -2.44 16.38
N ASP A 165 -13.49 -2.51 17.14
CA ASP A 165 -14.03 -3.78 17.64
C ASP A 165 -15.07 -4.42 16.69
N ALA A 166 -15.41 -3.77 15.58
CA ALA A 166 -16.51 -4.15 14.69
C ALA A 166 -16.18 -5.30 13.71
N GLY A 167 -14.97 -5.87 13.78
CA GLY A 167 -14.55 -6.98 12.91
C GLY A 167 -14.29 -6.60 11.45
N THR A 168 -14.29 -5.31 11.12
CA THR A 168 -13.89 -4.79 9.80
C THR A 168 -12.40 -4.49 9.76
N SER A 169 -11.77 -4.76 8.61
CA SER A 169 -10.37 -4.43 8.34
C SER A 169 -10.26 -3.57 7.10
N VAL A 170 -9.22 -2.74 7.05
CA VAL A 170 -8.81 -2.06 5.83
C VAL A 170 -7.61 -2.79 5.27
N LEU A 171 -7.73 -3.27 4.04
CA LEU A 171 -6.63 -3.81 3.26
C LEU A 171 -6.00 -2.69 2.45
N VAL A 172 -4.71 -2.45 2.62
CA VAL A 172 -3.92 -1.55 1.77
C VAL A 172 -2.83 -2.37 1.11
N THR A 173 -2.89 -2.52 -0.21
CA THR A 173 -1.95 -3.32 -1.00
C THR A 173 -1.14 -2.42 -1.92
N PHE A 174 0.15 -2.32 -1.63
CA PHE A 174 1.13 -1.73 -2.54
C PHE A 174 1.62 -2.80 -3.50
N PHE A 175 1.77 -2.47 -4.78
CA PHE A 175 2.26 -3.39 -5.80
C PHE A 175 3.31 -2.73 -6.69
N CYS A 176 4.20 -3.53 -7.25
CA CYS A 176 5.28 -3.11 -8.12
C CYS A 176 5.71 -4.27 -9.05
N PRO A 177 6.50 -4.02 -10.10
CA PRO A 177 7.14 -5.11 -10.83
C PRO A 177 8.14 -5.85 -9.95
N ALA A 178 8.40 -7.12 -10.28
CA ALA A 178 9.33 -7.96 -9.53
C ALA A 178 10.70 -7.28 -9.30
N GLY A 179 11.13 -7.19 -8.05
CA GLY A 179 12.40 -6.58 -7.65
C GLY A 179 12.48 -5.05 -7.82
N ARG A 180 11.35 -4.37 -8.07
CA ARG A 180 11.29 -2.91 -8.29
C ARG A 180 10.46 -2.16 -7.24
N CYS A 181 10.07 -2.81 -6.15
CA CYS A 181 9.35 -2.13 -5.07
C CYS A 181 10.27 -1.12 -4.39
N ASP A 182 9.90 0.16 -4.46
CA ASP A 182 10.55 1.22 -3.70
C ASP A 182 10.04 1.20 -2.25
N ARG A 183 10.85 0.64 -1.36
CA ARG A 183 10.48 0.51 0.05
C ARG A 183 10.39 1.85 0.75
N SER A 184 11.26 2.81 0.43
CA SER A 184 11.21 4.17 0.98
C SER A 184 9.91 4.87 0.64
N LEU A 185 9.45 4.75 -0.61
CA LEU A 185 8.18 5.30 -1.06
C LEU A 185 7.00 4.67 -0.30
N ILE A 186 6.95 3.34 -0.22
CA ILE A 186 5.89 2.62 0.50
C ILE A 186 5.87 3.06 1.98
N ASP A 187 7.02 3.09 2.64
CA ASP A 187 7.12 3.50 4.04
C ASP A 187 6.71 4.97 4.23
N HIS A 188 7.06 5.87 3.30
CA HIS A 188 6.58 7.25 3.34
C HIS A 188 5.05 7.32 3.24
N MET A 189 4.46 6.65 2.25
CA MET A 189 3.01 6.63 2.06
C MET A 189 2.29 6.07 3.30
N VAL A 190 2.74 4.94 3.83
CA VAL A 190 2.20 4.32 5.06
C VAL A 190 2.28 5.28 6.25
N ASN A 191 3.38 6.02 6.41
CA ASN A 191 3.55 6.99 7.50
C ASN A 191 2.63 8.22 7.38
N THR A 192 2.08 8.49 6.20
CA THR A 192 1.08 9.56 6.00
C THR A 192 -0.36 9.11 6.23
N ILE A 193 -0.59 7.80 6.39
CA ILE A 193 -1.94 7.26 6.58
C ILE A 193 -2.52 7.78 7.90
N THR A 194 -3.68 8.43 7.82
CA THR A 194 -4.46 8.85 8.99
C THR A 194 -5.90 8.37 8.81
N PHE A 195 -6.39 7.55 9.73
CA PHE A 195 -7.77 7.07 9.69
C PHE A 195 -8.73 8.19 10.10
N THR A 196 -9.76 8.42 9.30
CA THR A 196 -10.88 9.27 9.65
C THR A 196 -11.70 8.51 10.69
N SER A 197 -11.71 9.02 11.93
CA SER A 197 -12.33 8.46 13.15
C SER A 197 -13.29 7.29 12.95
#